data_AF-A0A6I7LSS7-F1
#
_entry.id   AF-A0A6I7LSS7-F1
#
_cell.length_a   1.000
_cell.length_b   1.000
_cell.length_c   1.000
_cell.angle_alpha   90.00
_cell.angle_beta   90.00
_cell.angle_gamma   90.00
#
_symmetry.space_group_name_H-M   'P 1'
#
loop_
_entity.id
_entity.type
_entity.pdbx_description
1 polymer ?
#
loop_
_entity_poly.entity_id
_entity_poly.type
_entity_poly.pdbx_seq_one_letter_code
_entity_poly.pdbx_strand_id
1 'polypeptide(L)'
;MANRNEAYIVSACRSAIGTFLGGLSGFTATQLGSLAIKEAVGRAKIDPKKIDEVIMGQVVQAGVGQAPARQAAIWGGVPAETAAMTINKVCGSGLKAVMLAAQSIRAGDQECVVAGGMESMSGTPYVLHGAKGGLKFGDKKLQDSMVLDGLWCAFKNWHMGSAAELTARKAGISREEQDEFAYNSHKKALAAISQGKFKNEIFPVAIPQKKGDPKIFEVDECPRADISVEGLAKLKPAFEKDGTVTAGNAPGLNDGAAASVIVSEKFMKENNLTPLARVVEYTTAGIEPELLFFAPIRAVNKLCNKMGVDVNHFDLIEANEAFSVQALADGKELGWDWNRVNVHGGAVALGHPIGASGTRILATLIYALKDRGKKNGLATLCLGGGHAVAMAIELT
;
A
#
# COMPACT_ATOMS: atom_id res chain seq x y z
N MET A 1 -8.23 30.60 -12.93
CA MET A 1 -7.19 29.59 -12.64
C MET A 1 -6.84 28.95 -13.97
N ALA A 2 -5.59 28.98 -14.41
CA ALA A 2 -5.18 28.37 -15.68
C ALA A 2 -5.64 26.90 -15.72
N ASN A 3 -6.18 26.44 -16.86
CA ASN A 3 -6.62 25.05 -17.06
C ASN A 3 -5.49 24.11 -16.64
N ARG A 4 -5.64 23.48 -15.48
CA ARG A 4 -4.67 22.53 -14.96
C ARG A 4 -4.87 21.24 -15.74
N ASN A 5 -3.82 20.69 -16.34
CA ASN A 5 -3.90 19.37 -16.97
C ASN A 5 -4.42 18.37 -15.93
N GLU A 6 -5.56 17.76 -16.20
CA GLU A 6 -6.14 16.77 -15.30
C GLU A 6 -5.48 15.41 -15.48
N ALA A 7 -5.35 14.67 -14.38
CA ALA A 7 -4.74 13.35 -14.34
C ALA A 7 -5.81 12.28 -14.12
N TYR A 8 -5.81 11.27 -14.98
CA TYR A 8 -6.78 10.18 -15.00
C TYR A 8 -6.10 8.83 -14.83
N ILE A 9 -6.66 7.98 -13.99
CA ILE A 9 -6.27 6.59 -13.86
C ILE A 9 -7.08 5.80 -14.89
N VAL A 10 -6.41 5.13 -15.83
CA VAL A 10 -7.05 4.33 -16.89
C VAL A 10 -6.95 2.83 -16.65
N SER A 11 -6.06 2.41 -15.74
CA SER A 11 -6.02 1.05 -15.22
C SER A 11 -5.45 1.03 -13.80
N ALA A 12 -5.86 0.02 -13.04
CA ALA A 12 -5.31 -0.29 -11.73
C ALA A 12 -5.37 -1.80 -11.51
N CYS A 13 -4.33 -2.39 -10.94
CA CYS A 13 -4.29 -3.80 -10.59
C CYS A 13 -3.31 -4.06 -9.45
N ARG A 14 -3.44 -5.24 -8.82
CA ARG A 14 -2.54 -5.74 -7.80
C ARG A 14 -2.35 -7.25 -7.92
N SER A 15 -1.27 -7.78 -7.36
CA SER A 15 -1.21 -9.20 -7.06
C SER A 15 -2.16 -9.54 -5.91
N ALA A 16 -2.46 -10.82 -5.74
CA ALA A 16 -2.83 -11.32 -4.42
C ALA A 16 -1.66 -11.07 -3.44
N ILE A 17 -1.97 -10.92 -2.16
CA ILE A 17 -0.99 -10.67 -1.11
C ILE A 17 -0.56 -12.01 -0.51
N GLY A 18 0.75 -12.27 -0.54
CA GLY A 18 1.36 -13.44 0.09
C GLY A 18 1.70 -13.17 1.55
N THR A 19 1.57 -14.18 2.40
CA THR A 19 2.10 -14.11 3.78
C THR A 19 3.63 -14.18 3.77
N PHE A 20 4.27 -13.73 4.85
CA PHE A 20 5.71 -13.89 5.05
C PHE A 20 6.15 -15.34 4.86
N LEU A 21 7.14 -15.56 3.99
CA LEU A 21 7.63 -16.88 3.59
C LEU A 21 6.53 -17.79 2.99
N GLY A 22 5.45 -17.20 2.49
CA GLY A 22 4.29 -17.87 1.89
C GLY A 22 4.36 -17.99 0.38
N GLY A 23 3.21 -17.91 -0.29
CA GLY A 23 3.07 -18.24 -1.71
C GLY A 23 3.95 -17.42 -2.67
N LEU A 24 4.27 -16.17 -2.33
CA LEU A 24 5.06 -15.27 -3.17
C LEU A 24 6.55 -15.18 -2.79
N SER A 25 6.99 -15.91 -1.78
CA SER A 25 8.37 -15.85 -1.25
C SER A 25 9.48 -16.20 -2.26
N GLY A 26 9.13 -16.88 -3.35
CA GLY A 26 10.06 -17.19 -4.44
C GLY A 26 10.32 -16.03 -5.41
N PHE A 27 9.63 -14.90 -5.26
CA PHE A 27 9.74 -13.73 -6.14
C PHE A 27 10.46 -12.57 -5.45
N THR A 28 11.33 -11.88 -6.19
CA THR A 28 11.86 -10.59 -5.76
C THR A 28 10.78 -9.51 -5.87
N ALA A 29 10.94 -8.40 -5.14
CA ALA A 29 10.04 -7.25 -5.25
C ALA A 29 9.96 -6.74 -6.72
N THR A 30 11.08 -6.71 -7.43
CA THR A 30 11.17 -6.25 -8.82
C THR A 30 10.49 -7.19 -9.81
N GLN A 31 10.47 -8.51 -9.55
CA GLN A 31 9.70 -9.47 -10.33
C GLN A 31 8.18 -9.33 -10.08
N LEU A 32 7.75 -9.11 -8.83
CA LEU A 32 6.34 -8.83 -8.55
C LEU A 32 5.91 -7.51 -9.20
N GLY A 33 6.76 -6.48 -9.12
CA GLY A 33 6.53 -5.19 -9.76
C GLY A 33 6.44 -5.28 -11.28
N SER A 34 7.28 -6.10 -11.93
CA SER A 34 7.22 -6.28 -13.38
C SER A 34 5.92 -6.91 -13.84
N LEU A 35 5.39 -7.89 -13.10
CA LEU A 35 4.09 -8.49 -13.36
C LEU A 35 2.96 -7.46 -13.22
N ALA A 36 3.01 -6.63 -12.16
CA ALA A 36 2.02 -5.58 -11.94
C ALA A 36 2.05 -4.51 -13.05
N ILE A 37 3.24 -4.07 -13.49
CA ILE A 37 3.40 -3.12 -14.59
C ILE A 37 2.84 -3.70 -15.88
N LYS A 38 3.23 -4.93 -16.22
CA LYS A 38 2.76 -5.63 -17.43
C LYS A 38 1.23 -5.71 -17.46
N GLU A 39 0.63 -6.10 -16.34
CA GLU A 39 -0.82 -6.19 -16.21
C GLU A 39 -1.49 -4.81 -16.35
N ALA A 40 -1.01 -3.79 -15.63
CA ALA A 40 -1.59 -2.45 -15.65
C ALA A 40 -1.57 -1.85 -17.07
N VAL A 41 -0.45 -1.99 -17.78
CA VAL A 41 -0.31 -1.54 -19.17
C VAL A 41 -1.21 -2.33 -20.11
N GLY A 42 -1.27 -3.66 -19.95
CA GLY A 42 -2.16 -4.53 -20.73
C GLY A 42 -3.64 -4.16 -20.56
N ARG A 43 -4.09 -3.91 -19.32
CA ARG A 43 -5.46 -3.46 -19.01
C ARG A 43 -5.78 -2.08 -19.59
N ALA A 44 -4.80 -1.18 -19.57
CA ALA A 44 -4.95 0.15 -20.17
C ALA A 44 -4.98 0.11 -21.71
N LYS A 45 -4.53 -1.00 -22.34
CA LYS A 45 -4.43 -1.17 -23.79
C LYS A 45 -3.56 -0.09 -24.45
N ILE A 46 -2.49 0.32 -23.76
CA ILE A 46 -1.53 1.32 -24.25
C ILE A 46 -0.30 0.60 -24.82
N ASP A 47 0.24 1.14 -25.92
CA ASP A 47 1.56 0.74 -26.42
C ASP A 47 2.63 1.13 -25.38
N PRO A 48 3.42 0.19 -24.84
CA PRO A 48 4.47 0.49 -23.87
C PRO A 48 5.45 1.58 -24.31
N LYS A 49 5.63 1.80 -25.63
CA LYS A 49 6.47 2.88 -26.18
C LYS A 49 5.94 4.29 -25.93
N LYS A 50 4.67 4.42 -25.57
CA LYS A 50 4.03 5.71 -25.24
C LYS A 50 4.14 6.04 -23.75
N ILE A 51 4.78 5.18 -22.95
CA ILE A 51 5.01 5.45 -21.53
C ILE A 51 6.22 6.37 -21.43
N ASP A 52 6.04 7.52 -20.82
CA ASP A 52 7.09 8.51 -20.67
C ASP A 52 7.99 8.19 -19.45
N GLU A 53 7.38 7.72 -18.35
CA GLU A 53 8.09 7.37 -17.12
C GLU A 53 7.41 6.24 -16.33
N VAL A 54 8.21 5.48 -15.58
CA VAL A 54 7.74 4.49 -14.59
C VAL A 54 8.18 4.89 -13.19
N ILE A 55 7.23 5.08 -12.27
CA ILE A 55 7.52 5.45 -10.87
C ILE A 55 7.04 4.33 -9.94
N MET A 56 7.95 3.61 -9.29
CA MET A 56 7.58 2.51 -8.39
C MET A 56 8.09 2.76 -6.97
N GLY A 57 7.20 2.58 -6.00
CA GLY A 57 7.52 2.56 -4.58
C GLY A 57 8.13 1.23 -4.13
N GLN A 58 9.24 1.28 -3.39
CA GLN A 58 9.78 0.12 -2.67
C GLN A 58 10.55 0.61 -1.44
N VAL A 59 10.31 0.00 -0.27
CA VAL A 59 10.90 0.46 0.99
C VAL A 59 12.22 -0.25 1.25
N VAL A 60 12.21 -1.59 1.31
CA VAL A 60 13.42 -2.36 1.64
C VAL A 60 14.17 -2.65 0.34
N GLN A 61 15.14 -1.80 0.04
CA GLN A 61 15.91 -1.87 -1.22
C GLN A 61 17.26 -2.59 -1.06
N ALA A 62 17.63 -2.95 0.18
CA ALA A 62 18.87 -3.63 0.50
C ALA A 62 19.03 -4.92 -0.33
N GLY A 63 20.13 -5.04 -1.07
CA GLY A 63 20.44 -6.23 -1.87
C GLY A 63 19.67 -6.39 -3.18
N VAL A 64 18.76 -5.47 -3.52
CA VAL A 64 17.90 -5.59 -4.72
C VAL A 64 18.62 -5.17 -6.01
N GLY A 65 19.75 -4.49 -5.89
CA GLY A 65 20.53 -4.00 -7.03
C GLY A 65 20.14 -2.59 -7.48
N GLN A 66 20.74 -2.12 -8.56
CA GLN A 66 20.54 -0.75 -9.04
C GLN A 66 19.13 -0.55 -9.58
N ALA A 67 18.54 0.62 -9.26
CA ALA A 67 17.29 1.12 -9.80
C ALA A 67 16.14 0.08 -9.85
N PRO A 68 15.58 -0.36 -8.69
CA PRO A 68 14.53 -1.38 -8.66
C PRO A 68 13.33 -1.12 -9.60
N ALA A 69 12.81 0.11 -9.65
CA ALA A 69 11.71 0.50 -10.57
C ALA A 69 12.08 0.28 -12.04
N ARG A 70 13.34 0.49 -12.40
CA ARG A 70 13.87 0.27 -13.75
C ARG A 70 13.95 -1.21 -14.08
N GLN A 71 14.38 -2.05 -13.14
CA GLN A 71 14.34 -3.51 -13.28
C GLN A 71 12.90 -3.97 -13.55
N ALA A 72 11.96 -3.51 -12.74
CA ALA A 72 10.54 -3.84 -12.87
C ALA A 72 9.95 -3.35 -14.21
N ALA A 73 10.28 -2.12 -14.63
CA ALA A 73 9.82 -1.55 -15.90
C ALA A 73 10.25 -2.41 -17.10
N ILE A 74 11.56 -2.67 -17.23
CA ILE A 74 12.10 -3.44 -18.36
C ILE A 74 11.53 -4.85 -18.38
N TRP A 75 11.54 -5.56 -17.24
CA TRP A 75 10.99 -6.91 -17.17
C TRP A 75 9.46 -6.95 -17.34
N GLY A 76 8.78 -5.82 -17.10
CA GLY A 76 7.35 -5.63 -17.32
C GLY A 76 6.99 -5.36 -18.79
N GLY A 77 7.99 -5.25 -19.67
CA GLY A 77 7.80 -4.99 -21.10
C GLY A 77 7.81 -3.52 -21.50
N VAL A 78 8.19 -2.62 -20.59
CA VAL A 78 8.42 -1.20 -20.92
C VAL A 78 9.78 -1.07 -21.62
N PRO A 79 9.91 -0.28 -22.70
CA PRO A 79 11.16 -0.14 -23.43
C PRO A 79 12.32 0.37 -22.58
N ALA A 80 13.55 0.03 -23.00
CA ALA A 80 14.75 0.49 -22.32
C ALA A 80 14.97 2.01 -22.48
N GLU A 81 14.30 2.68 -23.38
CA GLU A 81 14.42 4.13 -23.55
C GLU A 81 13.61 4.90 -22.50
N THR A 82 12.59 4.28 -21.89
CA THR A 82 11.68 4.92 -20.92
C THR A 82 12.35 5.14 -19.56
N ALA A 83 12.25 6.35 -19.01
CA ALA A 83 12.81 6.67 -17.70
C ALA A 83 12.10 5.89 -16.58
N ALA A 84 12.80 5.63 -15.48
CA ALA A 84 12.18 5.02 -14.30
C ALA A 84 12.81 5.51 -12.99
N MET A 85 11.97 5.71 -11.98
CA MET A 85 12.37 6.19 -10.66
C MET A 85 11.84 5.26 -9.57
N THR A 86 12.73 4.86 -8.66
CA THR A 86 12.34 4.17 -7.42
C THR A 86 12.19 5.19 -6.32
N ILE A 87 11.05 5.18 -5.62
CA ILE A 87 10.84 6.09 -4.48
C ILE A 87 10.66 5.32 -3.19
N ASN A 88 11.10 5.92 -2.08
CA ASN A 88 10.84 5.42 -0.74
C ASN A 88 10.20 6.53 0.09
N LYS A 89 8.94 6.33 0.44
CA LYS A 89 8.19 7.09 1.44
C LYS A 89 7.53 6.13 2.45
N VAL A 90 8.28 5.09 2.83
CA VAL A 90 7.84 3.98 3.68
C VAL A 90 6.52 3.39 3.15
N CYS A 91 5.51 3.14 4.00
CA CYS A 91 4.24 2.52 3.63
C CYS A 91 3.49 3.23 2.48
N GLY A 92 3.78 4.52 2.29
CA GLY A 92 3.12 5.43 1.35
C GLY A 92 3.80 5.49 0.00
N SER A 93 4.88 4.72 -0.20
CA SER A 93 5.67 4.74 -1.43
C SER A 93 4.78 4.53 -2.65
N GLY A 94 3.94 3.49 -2.66
CA GLY A 94 3.03 3.23 -3.78
C GLY A 94 2.05 4.37 -4.08
N LEU A 95 1.35 4.88 -3.06
CA LEU A 95 0.39 5.98 -3.29
C LEU A 95 1.10 7.28 -3.68
N LYS A 96 2.27 7.54 -3.11
CA LYS A 96 3.09 8.71 -3.46
C LYS A 96 3.60 8.62 -4.91
N ALA A 97 3.83 7.43 -5.45
CA ALA A 97 4.20 7.27 -6.85
C ALA A 97 3.07 7.77 -7.75
N VAL A 98 1.82 7.38 -7.45
CA VAL A 98 0.63 7.87 -8.18
C VAL A 98 0.46 9.38 -8.02
N MET A 99 0.73 9.94 -6.84
CA MET A 99 0.74 11.40 -6.64
C MET A 99 1.81 12.09 -7.50
N LEU A 100 3.02 11.53 -7.60
CA LEU A 100 4.09 12.10 -8.43
C LEU A 100 3.73 12.06 -9.91
N ALA A 101 3.14 10.96 -10.39
CA ALA A 101 2.62 10.86 -11.75
C ALA A 101 1.55 11.92 -12.03
N ALA A 102 0.60 12.11 -11.12
CA ALA A 102 -0.40 13.17 -11.26
C ALA A 102 0.24 14.58 -11.20
N GLN A 103 1.29 14.77 -10.40
CA GLN A 103 2.03 16.03 -10.33
C GLN A 103 2.74 16.35 -11.65
N SER A 104 3.43 15.39 -12.27
CA SER A 104 4.14 15.60 -13.53
C SER A 104 3.18 15.86 -14.70
N ILE A 105 2.06 15.15 -14.76
CA ILE A 105 0.98 15.42 -15.74
C ILE A 105 0.40 16.82 -15.57
N ARG A 106 0.08 17.21 -14.33
CA ARG A 106 -0.42 18.56 -14.01
C ARG A 106 0.58 19.66 -14.33
N ALA A 107 1.88 19.37 -14.27
CA ALA A 107 2.96 20.28 -14.65
C ALA A 107 3.14 20.38 -16.18
N GLY A 108 2.65 19.38 -16.92
CA GLY A 108 2.82 19.29 -18.38
C GLY A 108 4.12 18.62 -18.80
N ASP A 109 4.83 17.98 -17.87
CA ASP A 109 6.12 17.31 -18.14
C ASP A 109 5.92 15.93 -18.78
N GLN A 110 4.81 15.26 -18.47
CA GLN A 110 4.52 13.88 -18.86
C GLN A 110 3.05 13.75 -19.28
N GLU A 111 2.74 12.80 -20.16
CA GLU A 111 1.39 12.55 -20.69
C GLU A 111 0.89 11.15 -20.29
N CYS A 112 1.77 10.17 -20.12
CA CYS A 112 1.46 8.80 -19.72
C CYS A 112 2.54 8.21 -18.80
N VAL A 113 2.16 7.90 -17.55
CA VAL A 113 3.06 7.40 -16.50
C VAL A 113 2.51 6.12 -15.89
N VAL A 114 3.36 5.09 -15.76
CA VAL A 114 3.03 3.93 -14.92
C VAL A 114 3.48 4.22 -13.50
N ALA A 115 2.57 4.11 -12.52
CA ALA A 115 2.92 4.33 -11.13
C ALA A 115 2.36 3.25 -10.20
N GLY A 116 3.13 2.89 -9.19
CA GLY A 116 2.75 1.81 -8.30
C GLY A 116 3.71 1.59 -7.15
N GLY A 117 3.65 0.39 -6.59
CA GLY A 117 4.60 -0.06 -5.59
C GLY A 117 4.74 -1.57 -5.56
N MET A 118 5.84 -2.03 -5.00
CA MET A 118 6.23 -3.43 -4.92
C MET A 118 7.00 -3.67 -3.63
N GLU A 119 6.81 -4.84 -3.04
CA GLU A 119 7.58 -5.26 -1.87
C GLU A 119 7.66 -6.79 -1.82
N SER A 120 8.83 -7.30 -1.41
CA SER A 120 9.04 -8.69 -1.04
C SER A 120 9.75 -8.67 0.31
N MET A 121 8.95 -8.70 1.37
CA MET A 121 9.44 -8.72 2.75
C MET A 121 10.11 -10.07 3.06
N SER A 122 9.64 -11.15 2.43
CA SER A 122 10.26 -12.48 2.50
C SER A 122 11.67 -12.53 1.91
N GLY A 123 11.95 -11.70 0.90
CA GLY A 123 13.22 -11.70 0.17
C GLY A 123 14.30 -10.77 0.74
N THR A 124 14.05 -10.10 1.87
CA THR A 124 14.99 -9.09 2.41
C THR A 124 16.22 -9.75 3.06
N PRO A 125 17.42 -9.20 2.86
CA PRO A 125 18.63 -9.77 3.44
C PRO A 125 18.81 -9.38 4.92
N TYR A 126 19.78 -10.03 5.57
CA TYR A 126 20.40 -9.48 6.75
C TYR A 126 21.60 -8.60 6.37
N VAL A 127 21.86 -7.55 7.17
CA VAL A 127 22.98 -6.61 6.99
C VAL A 127 23.95 -6.67 8.16
N LEU A 128 25.24 -6.54 7.86
CA LEU A 128 26.33 -6.52 8.85
C LEU A 128 27.14 -5.22 8.71
N HIS A 129 26.87 -4.25 9.58
CA HIS A 129 27.58 -2.97 9.58
C HIS A 129 29.04 -3.13 9.99
N GLY A 130 29.91 -2.29 9.41
CA GLY A 130 31.36 -2.30 9.69
C GLY A 130 32.16 -3.35 8.93
N ALA A 131 31.52 -4.33 8.27
CA ALA A 131 32.20 -5.42 7.57
C ALA A 131 33.18 -4.94 6.49
N LYS A 132 32.84 -3.88 5.74
CA LYS A 132 33.72 -3.32 4.68
C LYS A 132 35.08 -2.83 5.22
N GLY A 133 35.13 -2.36 6.47
CA GLY A 133 36.37 -1.89 7.12
C GLY A 133 37.10 -2.96 7.94
N GLY A 134 36.62 -4.22 7.90
CA GLY A 134 37.05 -5.29 8.77
C GLY A 134 36.36 -5.27 10.14
N LEU A 135 35.91 -6.43 10.63
CA LEU A 135 35.18 -6.56 11.90
C LEU A 135 36.08 -6.52 13.15
N LYS A 136 37.41 -6.58 12.95
CA LYS A 136 38.47 -6.56 13.97
C LYS A 136 38.18 -7.51 15.15
N PHE A 137 37.79 -6.99 16.30
CA PHE A 137 37.63 -7.74 17.56
C PHE A 137 36.22 -7.53 18.16
N GLY A 138 35.73 -8.52 18.90
CA GLY A 138 34.46 -8.51 19.64
C GLY A 138 33.22 -8.83 18.80
N ASP A 139 32.11 -9.08 19.49
CA ASP A 139 30.84 -9.48 18.87
C ASP A 139 30.28 -8.43 17.91
N LYS A 140 29.49 -8.90 16.94
CA LYS A 140 28.81 -8.05 15.95
C LYS A 140 27.36 -8.50 15.79
N LYS A 141 26.48 -7.54 15.59
CA LYS A 141 25.05 -7.79 15.39
C LYS A 141 24.76 -7.92 13.90
N LEU A 142 24.30 -9.10 13.49
CA LEU A 142 23.66 -9.29 12.20
C LEU A 142 22.23 -8.74 12.30
N GLN A 143 21.90 -7.71 11.51
CA GLN A 143 20.64 -6.98 11.60
C GLN A 143 19.71 -7.37 10.45
N ASP A 144 18.44 -7.62 10.77
CA ASP A 144 17.39 -7.84 9.76
C ASP A 144 17.09 -6.52 9.03
N SER A 145 17.27 -6.48 7.70
CA SER A 145 17.06 -5.24 6.94
C SER A 145 15.59 -4.86 6.83
N MET A 146 14.66 -5.81 6.87
CA MET A 146 13.22 -5.50 6.88
C MET A 146 12.85 -4.77 8.16
N VAL A 147 13.35 -5.24 9.31
CA VAL A 147 13.14 -4.54 10.57
C VAL A 147 13.82 -3.17 10.53
N LEU A 148 15.10 -3.13 10.18
CA LEU A 148 15.91 -1.91 10.19
C LEU A 148 15.36 -0.80 9.28
N ASP A 149 15.08 -1.13 8.02
CA ASP A 149 14.74 -0.15 6.98
C ASP A 149 13.22 0.07 6.84
N GLY A 150 12.40 -0.86 7.33
CA GLY A 150 10.94 -0.84 7.17
C GLY A 150 10.15 -0.62 8.45
N LEU A 151 10.58 -1.20 9.58
CA LEU A 151 9.72 -1.37 10.78
C LEU A 151 10.30 -0.76 12.06
N TRP A 152 11.46 -0.10 11.99
CA TRP A 152 12.14 0.48 13.13
C TRP A 152 12.15 2.00 13.07
N CYS A 153 11.86 2.65 14.19
CA CYS A 153 11.94 4.11 14.27
C CYS A 153 13.39 4.53 14.43
N ALA A 154 13.93 5.22 13.42
CA ALA A 154 15.28 5.79 13.46
C ALA A 154 15.48 6.84 14.57
N PHE A 155 14.40 7.43 15.08
CA PHE A 155 14.46 8.53 16.07
C PHE A 155 14.27 8.08 17.52
N LYS A 156 13.38 7.10 17.75
CA LYS A 156 13.01 6.62 19.10
C LYS A 156 13.64 5.28 19.45
N ASN A 157 14.29 4.63 18.48
CA ASN A 157 14.93 3.32 18.65
C ASN A 157 13.96 2.24 19.18
N TRP A 158 12.81 2.09 18.52
CA TRP A 158 11.80 1.09 18.85
C TRP A 158 11.11 0.54 17.59
N HIS A 159 10.33 -0.52 17.76
CA HIS A 159 9.52 -1.07 16.67
C HIS A 159 8.26 -0.23 16.41
N MET A 160 7.72 -0.24 15.19
CA MET A 160 6.44 0.42 14.88
C MET A 160 5.28 -0.06 15.78
N GLY A 161 5.33 -1.32 16.21
CA GLY A 161 4.39 -1.88 17.16
C GLY A 161 4.41 -1.20 18.53
N SER A 162 5.58 -0.76 19.02
CA SER A 162 5.68 0.03 20.25
C SER A 162 5.09 1.43 20.10
N ALA A 163 5.20 2.03 18.91
CA ALA A 163 4.49 3.27 18.61
C ALA A 163 2.96 3.05 18.60
N ALA A 164 2.49 1.86 18.22
CA ALA A 164 1.06 1.54 18.22
C ALA A 164 0.52 1.39 19.66
N GLU A 165 1.32 0.84 20.57
CA GLU A 165 1.01 0.83 22.01
C GLU A 165 0.92 2.25 22.60
N LEU A 166 1.81 3.15 22.19
CA LEU A 166 1.70 4.56 22.56
C LEU A 166 0.38 5.17 22.06
N THR A 167 -0.02 4.86 20.83
CA THR A 167 -1.31 5.28 20.26
C THR A 167 -2.48 4.72 21.05
N ALA A 168 -2.46 3.44 21.44
CA ALA A 168 -3.51 2.83 22.27
C ALA A 168 -3.71 3.63 23.57
N ARG A 169 -2.61 3.90 24.28
CA ARG A 169 -2.63 4.70 25.52
C ARG A 169 -3.15 6.12 25.31
N LYS A 170 -2.72 6.80 24.24
CA LYS A 170 -3.10 8.20 23.97
C LYS A 170 -4.54 8.34 23.50
N ALA A 171 -5.03 7.42 22.68
CA ALA A 171 -6.39 7.46 22.14
C ALA A 171 -7.44 6.84 23.08
N GLY A 172 -6.99 6.12 24.11
CA GLY A 172 -7.84 5.39 25.04
C GLY A 172 -8.58 4.25 24.36
N ILE A 173 -7.88 3.50 23.51
CA ILE A 173 -8.44 2.36 22.76
C ILE A 173 -8.04 1.08 23.46
N SER A 174 -9.04 0.30 23.86
CA SER A 174 -8.88 -0.95 24.58
C SER A 174 -8.35 -2.08 23.68
N ARG A 175 -7.97 -3.19 24.30
CA ARG A 175 -7.58 -4.42 23.59
C ARG A 175 -8.79 -5.02 22.88
N GLU A 176 -9.94 -4.99 23.53
CA GLU A 176 -11.19 -5.58 23.08
C GLU A 176 -11.68 -4.88 21.79
N GLU A 177 -11.61 -3.55 21.74
CA GLU A 177 -11.92 -2.77 20.54
C GLU A 177 -10.99 -3.12 19.37
N GLN A 178 -9.69 -3.31 19.64
CA GLN A 178 -8.71 -3.69 18.61
C GLN A 178 -8.99 -5.08 18.05
N ASP A 179 -9.29 -6.05 18.92
CA ASP A 179 -9.58 -7.42 18.51
C ASP A 179 -10.92 -7.52 17.76
N GLU A 180 -11.95 -6.79 18.19
CA GLU A 180 -13.22 -6.70 17.46
C GLU A 180 -13.05 -6.07 16.07
N PHE A 181 -12.25 -5.01 15.97
CA PHE A 181 -11.91 -4.40 14.68
C PHE A 181 -11.21 -5.41 13.76
N ALA A 182 -10.22 -6.13 14.28
CA ALA A 182 -9.48 -7.14 13.52
C ALA A 182 -10.39 -8.28 13.03
N TYR A 183 -11.24 -8.80 13.90
CA TYR A 183 -12.26 -9.80 13.55
C TYR A 183 -13.14 -9.32 12.39
N ASN A 184 -13.63 -8.08 12.47
CA ASN A 184 -14.47 -7.49 11.43
C ASN A 184 -13.71 -7.25 10.11
N SER A 185 -12.43 -6.86 10.16
CA SER A 185 -11.58 -6.73 8.97
C SER A 185 -11.47 -8.07 8.24
N HIS A 186 -11.21 -9.17 8.97
CA HIS A 186 -11.15 -10.51 8.41
C HIS A 186 -12.49 -10.99 7.85
N LYS A 187 -13.61 -10.76 8.56
CA LYS A 187 -14.95 -11.10 8.09
C LYS A 187 -15.30 -10.38 6.79
N LYS A 188 -14.98 -9.08 6.68
CA LYS A 188 -15.18 -8.30 5.45
C LYS A 188 -14.31 -8.83 4.29
N ALA A 189 -13.04 -9.17 4.55
CA ALA A 189 -12.14 -9.73 3.55
C ALA A 189 -12.61 -11.09 3.02
N LEU A 190 -13.02 -12.00 3.91
CA LEU A 190 -13.56 -13.32 3.51
C LEU A 190 -14.87 -13.20 2.73
N ALA A 191 -15.76 -12.30 3.14
CA ALA A 191 -16.97 -12.00 2.39
C ALA A 191 -16.64 -11.47 0.98
N ALA A 192 -15.69 -10.53 0.87
CA ALA A 192 -15.25 -10.00 -0.42
C ALA A 192 -14.62 -11.08 -1.32
N ILE A 193 -13.79 -11.97 -0.76
CA ILE A 193 -13.21 -13.12 -1.49
C ILE A 193 -14.31 -14.05 -2.01
N SER A 194 -15.21 -14.50 -1.12
CA SER A 194 -16.27 -15.45 -1.49
C SER A 194 -17.25 -14.88 -2.54
N GLN A 195 -17.50 -13.58 -2.50
CA GLN A 195 -18.34 -12.88 -3.48
C GLN A 195 -17.58 -12.48 -4.75
N GLY A 196 -16.28 -12.79 -4.84
CA GLY A 196 -15.45 -12.47 -6.00
C GLY A 196 -15.18 -10.98 -6.20
N LYS A 197 -15.29 -10.15 -5.16
CA LYS A 197 -15.12 -8.69 -5.24
C LYS A 197 -13.72 -8.27 -5.68
N PHE A 198 -12.71 -9.08 -5.39
CA PHE A 198 -11.32 -8.82 -5.78
C PHE A 198 -10.93 -9.32 -7.18
N LYS A 199 -11.81 -10.08 -7.87
CA LYS A 199 -11.47 -10.70 -9.17
C LYS A 199 -11.04 -9.69 -10.24
N ASN A 200 -11.63 -8.48 -10.19
CA ASN A 200 -11.32 -7.43 -11.16
C ASN A 200 -10.03 -6.69 -10.84
N GLU A 201 -9.55 -6.70 -9.60
CA GLU A 201 -8.34 -5.95 -9.20
C GLU A 201 -7.10 -6.85 -9.12
N ILE A 202 -7.27 -8.14 -8.82
CA ILE A 202 -6.18 -9.11 -8.75
C ILE A 202 -5.79 -9.57 -10.16
N PHE A 203 -4.49 -9.71 -10.42
CA PHE A 203 -3.97 -10.50 -11.53
C PHE A 203 -3.31 -11.80 -11.03
N PRO A 204 -3.43 -12.90 -11.78
CA PRO A 204 -2.85 -14.17 -11.39
C PRO A 204 -1.32 -14.15 -11.50
N VAL A 205 -0.64 -14.69 -10.49
CA VAL A 205 0.81 -14.93 -10.50
C VAL A 205 1.08 -16.42 -10.70
N ALA A 206 1.75 -16.78 -11.79
CA ALA A 206 2.14 -18.16 -12.06
C ALA A 206 3.41 -18.53 -11.28
N ILE A 207 3.28 -19.38 -10.26
CA ILE A 207 4.41 -19.85 -9.43
C ILE A 207 5.00 -21.12 -10.07
N PRO A 208 6.26 -21.07 -10.57
CA PRO A 208 6.91 -22.24 -11.16
C PRO A 208 6.97 -23.43 -10.19
N GLN A 209 6.64 -24.62 -10.68
CA GLN A 209 6.71 -25.86 -9.92
C GLN A 209 7.87 -26.72 -10.43
N LYS A 210 8.47 -27.54 -9.56
CA LYS A 210 9.53 -28.48 -9.96
C LYS A 210 9.04 -29.51 -10.99
N LYS A 211 7.75 -29.85 -10.96
CA LYS A 211 7.07 -30.77 -11.88
C LYS A 211 5.63 -30.28 -12.10
N GLY A 212 5.12 -30.42 -13.32
CA GLY A 212 3.75 -30.04 -13.68
C GLY A 212 3.59 -28.56 -14.02
N ASP A 213 2.34 -28.15 -14.21
CA ASP A 213 1.97 -26.78 -14.56
C ASP A 213 2.22 -25.80 -13.39
N PRO A 214 2.48 -24.51 -13.66
CA PRO A 214 2.61 -23.50 -12.62
C PRO A 214 1.38 -23.43 -11.71
N LYS A 215 1.60 -23.28 -10.40
CA LYS A 215 0.50 -23.00 -9.46
C LYS A 215 0.07 -21.56 -9.65
N ILE A 216 -1.21 -21.34 -9.95
CA ILE A 216 -1.77 -20.00 -10.09
C ILE A 216 -2.09 -19.42 -8.71
N PHE A 217 -1.48 -18.29 -8.38
CA PHE A 217 -1.69 -17.55 -7.14
C PHE A 217 -2.52 -16.30 -7.42
N GLU A 218 -3.78 -16.32 -7.00
CA GLU A 218 -4.79 -15.30 -7.31
C GLU A 218 -5.76 -15.01 -6.16
N VAL A 219 -5.49 -15.54 -4.97
CA VAL A 219 -6.30 -15.33 -3.76
C VAL A 219 -5.38 -14.86 -2.64
N ASP A 220 -5.77 -13.80 -1.94
CA ASP A 220 -5.03 -13.27 -0.80
C ASP A 220 -4.88 -14.36 0.30
N GLU A 221 -3.66 -14.57 0.80
CA GLU A 221 -3.32 -15.71 1.68
C GLU A 221 -3.61 -15.43 3.16
N CYS A 222 -3.67 -14.15 3.55
CA CYS A 222 -3.75 -13.71 4.94
C CYS A 222 -5.12 -13.90 5.64
N PRO A 223 -6.28 -13.75 4.96
CA PRO A 223 -7.57 -13.82 5.65
C PRO A 223 -7.84 -15.19 6.29
N ARG A 224 -8.02 -15.22 7.62
CA ARG A 224 -8.27 -16.43 8.42
C ARG A 224 -9.76 -16.70 8.61
N ALA A 225 -10.24 -17.83 8.10
CA ALA A 225 -11.65 -18.24 8.20
C ALA A 225 -12.06 -18.70 9.61
N ASP A 226 -11.10 -19.17 10.41
CA ASP A 226 -11.26 -19.66 11.78
C ASP A 226 -11.11 -18.58 12.85
N ILE A 227 -10.96 -17.31 12.43
CA ILE A 227 -10.80 -16.20 13.37
C ILE A 227 -12.04 -16.01 14.25
N SER A 228 -11.80 -15.77 15.54
CA SER A 228 -12.82 -15.49 16.55
C SER A 228 -12.32 -14.44 17.53
N VAL A 229 -13.24 -13.68 18.13
CA VAL A 229 -12.88 -12.68 19.15
C VAL A 229 -12.26 -13.37 20.37
N GLU A 230 -12.77 -14.54 20.75
CA GLU A 230 -12.24 -15.35 21.85
C GLU A 230 -10.84 -15.91 21.54
N GLY A 231 -10.58 -16.24 20.28
CA GLY A 231 -9.25 -16.65 19.81
C GLY A 231 -8.27 -15.49 19.84
N LEU A 232 -8.68 -14.31 19.37
CA LEU A 232 -7.88 -13.09 19.39
C LEU A 232 -7.53 -12.68 20.81
N ALA A 233 -8.49 -12.69 21.75
CA ALA A 233 -8.29 -12.30 23.14
C ALA A 233 -7.21 -13.15 23.87
N LYS A 234 -6.99 -14.39 23.42
CA LYS A 234 -5.96 -15.29 23.99
C LYS A 234 -4.54 -14.98 23.51
N LEU A 235 -4.38 -14.16 22.48
CA LEU A 235 -3.07 -13.84 21.93
C LEU A 235 -2.27 -12.96 22.90
N LYS A 236 -1.00 -13.31 23.06
CA LYS A 236 -0.05 -12.52 23.85
C LYS A 236 0.31 -11.22 23.12
N PRO A 237 0.54 -10.12 23.87
CA PRO A 237 1.10 -8.89 23.31
C PRO A 237 2.40 -9.15 22.55
N ALA A 238 2.58 -8.49 21.41
CA ALA A 238 3.70 -8.74 20.50
C ALA A 238 4.91 -7.82 20.74
N PHE A 239 4.71 -6.66 21.36
CA PHE A 239 5.74 -5.60 21.41
C PHE A 239 6.08 -5.11 22.82
N GLU A 240 5.09 -5.05 23.72
CA GLU A 240 5.27 -4.68 25.13
C GLU A 240 4.61 -5.75 26.01
N LYS A 241 5.20 -6.08 27.18
CA LYS A 241 4.75 -7.18 28.04
C LYS A 241 3.26 -7.07 28.42
N ASP A 242 2.84 -5.86 28.78
CA ASP A 242 1.47 -5.52 29.19
C ASP A 242 0.76 -4.70 28.09
N GLY A 243 1.18 -4.91 26.85
CA GLY A 243 0.65 -4.24 25.67
C GLY A 243 -0.73 -4.75 25.22
N THR A 244 -1.30 -4.04 24.26
CA THR A 244 -2.60 -4.34 23.64
C THR A 244 -2.47 -4.82 22.20
N VAL A 245 -1.34 -4.55 21.55
CA VAL A 245 -1.09 -4.92 20.16
C VAL A 245 -0.60 -6.36 20.09
N THR A 246 -1.25 -7.17 19.25
CA THR A 246 -0.92 -8.58 19.04
C THR A 246 -0.75 -8.89 17.57
N ALA A 247 -0.23 -10.08 17.26
CA ALA A 247 -0.23 -10.59 15.89
C ALA A 247 -1.64 -10.79 15.29
N GLY A 248 -2.70 -10.73 16.10
CA GLY A 248 -4.08 -10.87 15.65
C GLY A 248 -4.75 -9.56 15.28
N ASN A 249 -4.30 -8.43 15.84
CA ASN A 249 -4.85 -7.09 15.61
C ASN A 249 -3.87 -6.14 14.92
N ALA A 250 -2.75 -6.67 14.44
CA ALA A 250 -1.78 -6.03 13.56
C ALA A 250 -1.72 -6.79 12.22
N PRO A 251 -1.39 -6.12 11.10
CA PRO A 251 -1.10 -6.80 9.85
C PRO A 251 0.16 -7.66 9.97
N GLY A 252 0.25 -8.68 9.11
CA GLY A 252 1.45 -9.48 8.93
C GLY A 252 2.56 -8.74 8.17
N LEU A 253 3.66 -9.47 7.96
CA LEU A 253 4.69 -9.13 6.98
C LEU A 253 4.30 -9.81 5.67
N ASN A 254 4.42 -9.11 4.54
CA ASN A 254 3.76 -9.55 3.32
C ASN A 254 4.53 -9.19 2.05
N ASP A 255 4.28 -10.00 1.02
CA ASP A 255 4.79 -9.79 -0.32
C ASP A 255 3.65 -9.39 -1.26
N GLY A 256 3.92 -8.48 -2.19
CA GLY A 256 2.95 -8.10 -3.20
C GLY A 256 3.37 -6.88 -4.03
N ALA A 257 2.67 -6.67 -5.13
CA ALA A 257 2.83 -5.48 -5.98
C ALA A 257 1.49 -4.97 -6.49
N ALA A 258 1.44 -3.67 -6.78
CA ALA A 258 0.29 -3.02 -7.38
C ALA A 258 0.76 -1.89 -8.29
N ALA A 259 0.05 -1.68 -9.40
CA ALA A 259 0.37 -0.67 -10.39
C ALA A 259 -0.90 -0.09 -11.03
N SER A 260 -0.79 1.15 -11.46
CA SER A 260 -1.81 1.89 -12.17
C SER A 260 -1.17 2.63 -13.35
N VAL A 261 -1.94 2.88 -14.40
CA VAL A 261 -1.54 3.79 -15.48
C VAL A 261 -2.28 5.10 -15.33
N ILE A 262 -1.53 6.20 -15.25
CA ILE A 262 -2.02 7.55 -15.09
C ILE A 262 -1.71 8.32 -16.38
N VAL A 263 -2.70 8.99 -16.94
CA VAL A 263 -2.58 9.74 -18.18
C VAL A 263 -3.17 11.13 -18.04
N SER A 264 -2.75 12.05 -18.91
CA SER A 264 -3.42 13.34 -19.08
C SER A 264 -4.77 13.18 -19.78
N GLU A 265 -5.64 14.17 -19.63
CA GLU A 265 -6.90 14.24 -20.38
C GLU A 265 -6.67 14.22 -21.91
N LYS A 266 -5.61 14.91 -22.37
CA LYS A 266 -5.24 14.98 -23.78
C LYS A 266 -4.83 13.59 -24.31
N PHE A 267 -3.90 12.93 -23.63
CA PHE A 267 -3.44 11.59 -24.01
C PHE A 267 -4.58 10.59 -23.99
N MET A 268 -5.46 10.66 -22.99
CA MET A 268 -6.66 9.84 -22.87
C MET A 268 -7.56 9.96 -24.11
N LYS A 269 -7.85 11.20 -24.54
CA LYS A 269 -8.67 11.47 -25.73
C LYS A 269 -7.98 11.03 -27.03
N GLU A 270 -6.72 11.37 -27.21
CA GLU A 270 -5.94 11.03 -28.42
C GLU A 270 -5.79 9.51 -28.61
N ASN A 271 -5.80 8.75 -27.52
CA ASN A 271 -5.65 7.29 -27.54
C ASN A 271 -6.97 6.54 -27.30
N ASN A 272 -8.11 7.24 -27.27
CA ASN A 272 -9.45 6.65 -27.05
C ASN A 272 -9.52 5.76 -25.80
N LEU A 273 -8.88 6.19 -24.71
CA LEU A 273 -8.85 5.45 -23.45
C LEU A 273 -10.08 5.77 -22.61
N THR A 274 -10.61 4.75 -21.93
CA THR A 274 -11.69 4.92 -20.96
C THR A 274 -11.10 5.12 -19.57
N PRO A 275 -11.36 6.25 -18.89
CA PRO A 275 -10.89 6.45 -17.52
C PRO A 275 -11.62 5.51 -16.55
N LEU A 276 -10.89 5.07 -15.52
CA LEU A 276 -11.49 4.48 -14.33
C LEU A 276 -11.83 5.56 -13.30
N ALA A 277 -10.89 6.48 -13.08
CA ALA A 277 -11.04 7.52 -12.08
C ALA A 277 -10.23 8.77 -12.44
N ARG A 278 -10.70 9.93 -12.00
CA ARG A 278 -9.96 11.19 -12.00
C ARG A 278 -9.25 11.37 -10.66
N VAL A 279 -7.99 11.79 -10.68
CA VAL A 279 -7.27 12.20 -9.46
C VAL A 279 -7.70 13.63 -9.13
N VAL A 280 -8.55 13.78 -8.11
CA VAL A 280 -9.16 15.06 -7.73
C VAL A 280 -8.14 15.91 -6.99
N GLU A 281 -7.64 15.40 -5.87
CA GLU A 281 -6.69 16.12 -5.02
C GLU A 281 -5.83 15.13 -4.23
N TYR A 282 -4.67 15.57 -3.79
CA TYR A 282 -3.81 14.82 -2.90
C TYR A 282 -3.05 15.75 -1.97
N THR A 283 -2.57 15.19 -0.87
CA THR A 283 -1.73 15.93 0.07
C THR A 283 -0.83 14.99 0.85
N THR A 284 0.15 15.60 1.52
CA THR A 284 0.96 14.94 2.53
C THR A 284 0.92 15.78 3.80
N ALA A 285 1.06 15.12 4.95
CA ALA A 285 1.16 15.76 6.25
C ALA A 285 2.24 15.09 7.09
N GLY A 286 2.72 15.83 8.09
CA GLY A 286 3.69 15.36 9.07
C GLY A 286 3.32 15.72 10.50
N ILE A 287 3.84 14.91 11.41
CA ILE A 287 3.74 15.03 12.86
C ILE A 287 5.03 14.45 13.47
N GLU A 288 5.21 14.64 14.78
CA GLU A 288 6.31 14.02 15.52
C GLU A 288 6.38 12.50 15.25
N PRO A 289 7.58 11.93 14.99
CA PRO A 289 7.71 10.53 14.59
C PRO A 289 7.08 9.50 15.54
N GLU A 290 7.01 9.78 16.84
CA GLU A 290 6.36 8.89 17.80
C GLU A 290 4.82 8.90 17.72
N LEU A 291 4.24 9.95 17.13
CA LEU A 291 2.79 10.12 16.93
C LEU A 291 2.36 9.76 15.50
N LEU A 292 3.17 8.99 14.77
CA LEU A 292 2.97 8.73 13.34
C LEU A 292 1.58 8.17 13.00
N PHE A 293 0.97 7.41 13.91
CA PHE A 293 -0.35 6.82 13.70
C PHE A 293 -1.50 7.83 13.77
N PHE A 294 -1.24 9.07 14.21
CA PHE A 294 -2.20 10.18 14.11
C PHE A 294 -1.94 11.08 12.89
N ALA A 295 -0.89 10.80 12.10
CA ALA A 295 -0.60 11.58 10.90
C ALA A 295 -1.73 11.55 9.84
N PRO A 296 -2.48 10.44 9.63
CA PRO A 296 -3.59 10.40 8.69
C PRO A 296 -4.66 11.44 8.99
N ILE A 297 -5.01 11.66 10.27
CA ILE A 297 -5.93 12.74 10.68
C ILE A 297 -5.52 14.09 10.07
N ARG A 298 -4.23 14.45 10.18
CA ARG A 298 -3.73 15.73 9.63
C ARG A 298 -3.77 15.74 8.10
N ALA A 299 -3.46 14.62 7.44
CA ALA A 299 -3.49 14.53 5.99
C ALA A 299 -4.92 14.63 5.44
N VAL A 300 -5.87 13.92 6.04
CA VAL A 300 -7.29 13.94 5.66
C VAL A 300 -7.89 15.32 5.89
N ASN A 301 -7.71 15.93 7.08
CA ASN A 301 -8.20 17.27 7.34
C ASN A 301 -7.60 18.31 6.38
N LYS A 302 -6.29 18.21 6.09
CA LYS A 302 -5.64 19.09 5.10
C LYS A 302 -6.21 18.90 3.69
N LEU A 303 -6.51 17.66 3.29
CA LEU A 303 -7.11 17.35 1.99
C LEU A 303 -8.54 17.92 1.90
N CYS A 304 -9.36 17.65 2.91
CA CYS A 304 -10.73 18.14 3.05
C CYS A 304 -10.78 19.68 2.98
N ASN A 305 -9.91 20.36 3.73
CA ASN A 305 -9.77 21.82 3.69
C ASN A 305 -9.38 22.35 2.29
N LYS A 306 -8.47 21.67 1.58
CA LYS A 306 -8.11 22.05 0.20
C LYS A 306 -9.28 21.91 -0.77
N MET A 307 -10.16 20.93 -0.54
CA MET A 307 -11.33 20.65 -1.37
C MET A 307 -12.58 21.43 -0.96
N GLY A 308 -12.58 22.04 0.23
CA GLY A 308 -13.77 22.70 0.79
C GLY A 308 -14.89 21.72 1.17
N VAL A 309 -14.53 20.51 1.60
CA VAL A 309 -15.47 19.44 1.99
C VAL A 309 -15.12 18.90 3.38
N ASP A 310 -15.98 18.05 3.94
CA ASP A 310 -15.67 17.25 5.13
C ASP A 310 -15.42 15.77 4.76
N VAL A 311 -15.02 14.94 5.73
CA VAL A 311 -14.71 13.52 5.50
C VAL A 311 -15.91 12.70 5.03
N ASN A 312 -17.14 13.13 5.34
CA ASN A 312 -18.38 12.44 4.95
C ASN A 312 -18.81 12.76 3.51
N HIS A 313 -18.10 13.65 2.81
CA HIS A 313 -18.21 13.83 1.37
C HIS A 313 -17.83 12.56 0.58
N PHE A 314 -16.92 11.75 1.12
CA PHE A 314 -16.47 10.53 0.46
C PHE A 314 -17.51 9.42 0.61
N ASP A 315 -17.83 8.76 -0.51
CA ASP A 315 -18.72 7.61 -0.53
C ASP A 315 -18.05 6.38 0.09
N LEU A 316 -16.75 6.21 -0.18
CA LEU A 316 -15.91 5.14 0.37
C LEU A 316 -14.53 5.69 0.76
N ILE A 317 -13.97 5.07 1.80
CA ILE A 317 -12.67 5.38 2.34
C ILE A 317 -11.86 4.09 2.45
N GLU A 318 -10.69 4.07 1.85
CA GLU A 318 -9.66 3.07 2.12
C GLU A 318 -8.59 3.72 3.01
N ALA A 319 -8.63 3.43 4.30
CA ALA A 319 -7.65 3.84 5.29
C ALA A 319 -6.80 2.63 5.68
N ASN A 320 -5.52 2.61 5.30
CA ASN A 320 -4.68 1.44 5.54
C ASN A 320 -4.60 1.10 7.03
N GLU A 321 -4.85 -0.17 7.37
CA GLU A 321 -4.84 -0.69 8.73
C GLU A 321 -3.43 -1.14 9.12
N ALA A 322 -2.51 -0.17 9.29
CA ALA A 322 -1.16 -0.47 9.78
C ALA A 322 -1.20 -1.13 11.16
N PHE A 323 -2.20 -0.79 11.99
CA PHE A 323 -2.63 -1.51 13.19
C PHE A 323 -4.12 -1.24 13.42
N SER A 324 -4.84 -2.15 14.07
CA SER A 324 -6.26 -1.92 14.43
C SER A 324 -6.43 -0.66 15.28
N VAL A 325 -5.54 -0.45 16.25
CA VAL A 325 -5.53 0.74 17.12
C VAL A 325 -5.39 2.04 16.34
N GLN A 326 -4.55 2.05 15.30
CA GLN A 326 -4.34 3.23 14.47
C GLN A 326 -5.61 3.56 13.69
N ALA A 327 -6.21 2.57 13.02
CA ALA A 327 -7.42 2.79 12.24
C ALA A 327 -8.56 3.32 13.12
N LEU A 328 -8.74 2.71 14.31
CA LEU A 328 -9.72 3.15 15.30
C LEU A 328 -9.46 4.58 15.82
N ALA A 329 -8.20 4.93 16.10
CA ALA A 329 -7.82 6.28 16.55
C ALA A 329 -8.11 7.33 15.48
N ASP A 330 -7.70 7.07 14.24
CA ASP A 330 -7.98 7.94 13.11
C ASP A 330 -9.48 8.13 12.90
N GLY A 331 -10.26 7.04 12.96
CA GLY A 331 -11.70 7.08 12.75
C GLY A 331 -12.47 7.78 13.85
N LYS A 332 -12.05 7.64 15.11
CA LYS A 332 -12.63 8.36 16.25
C LYS A 332 -12.43 9.87 16.12
N GLU A 333 -11.22 10.30 15.74
CA GLU A 333 -10.89 11.73 15.62
C GLU A 333 -11.49 12.37 14.36
N LEU A 334 -11.47 11.67 13.23
CA LEU A 334 -12.05 12.16 11.97
C LEU A 334 -13.59 12.10 11.98
N GLY A 335 -14.19 11.23 12.80
CA GLY A 335 -15.64 11.08 12.87
C GLY A 335 -16.25 10.53 11.57
N TRP A 336 -15.54 9.64 10.88
CA TRP A 336 -16.03 9.06 9.63
C TRP A 336 -17.12 7.99 9.87
N ASP A 337 -17.94 7.74 8.86
CA ASP A 337 -18.89 6.62 8.87
C ASP A 337 -18.18 5.29 8.60
N TRP A 338 -18.10 4.43 9.62
CA TRP A 338 -17.45 3.12 9.54
C TRP A 338 -18.05 2.18 8.48
N ASN A 339 -19.29 2.40 8.04
CA ASN A 339 -19.89 1.62 6.94
C ASN A 339 -19.26 1.92 5.58
N ARG A 340 -18.47 3.00 5.48
CA ARG A 340 -17.79 3.44 4.25
C ARG A 340 -16.30 3.08 4.24
N VAL A 341 -15.76 2.62 5.37
CA VAL A 341 -14.32 2.44 5.57
C VAL A 341 -13.93 0.97 5.39
N ASN A 342 -12.97 0.72 4.49
CA ASN A 342 -12.39 -0.60 4.23
C ASN A 342 -13.48 -1.66 4.07
N VAL A 343 -14.42 -1.42 3.14
CA VAL A 343 -15.66 -2.19 3.00
C VAL A 343 -15.43 -3.64 2.56
N HIS A 344 -14.25 -3.94 2.02
CA HIS A 344 -13.80 -5.28 1.66
C HIS A 344 -12.72 -5.82 2.62
N GLY A 345 -12.60 -5.23 3.81
CA GLY A 345 -11.52 -5.52 4.75
C GLY A 345 -10.24 -4.75 4.39
N GLY A 346 -9.32 -4.65 5.34
CA GLY A 346 -8.08 -3.90 5.18
C GLY A 346 -6.85 -4.71 5.56
N ALA A 347 -5.75 -4.02 5.82
CA ALA A 347 -4.42 -4.64 5.95
C ALA A 347 -4.30 -5.59 7.15
N VAL A 348 -5.08 -5.43 8.23
CA VAL A 348 -5.07 -6.38 9.35
C VAL A 348 -5.47 -7.78 8.86
N ALA A 349 -6.40 -7.84 7.91
CA ALA A 349 -6.84 -9.10 7.32
C ALA A 349 -6.08 -9.49 6.04
N LEU A 350 -5.84 -8.53 5.15
CA LEU A 350 -5.29 -8.76 3.81
C LEU A 350 -3.76 -8.79 3.79
N GLY A 351 -3.11 -8.14 4.76
CA GLY A 351 -1.66 -7.97 4.82
C GLY A 351 -1.17 -6.59 4.38
N HIS A 352 0.10 -6.30 4.68
CA HIS A 352 0.74 -4.99 4.50
C HIS A 352 2.12 -5.08 3.80
N PRO A 353 2.17 -5.35 2.48
CA PRO A 353 3.41 -5.23 1.71
C PRO A 353 3.78 -3.75 1.62
N ILE A 354 4.70 -3.27 2.46
CA ILE A 354 4.83 -1.85 2.82
C ILE A 354 5.02 -0.93 1.59
N GLY A 355 5.89 -1.27 0.64
CA GLY A 355 6.10 -0.48 -0.58
C GLY A 355 4.90 -0.45 -1.54
N ALA A 356 4.09 -1.53 -1.58
CA ALA A 356 2.96 -1.68 -2.48
C ALA A 356 1.62 -1.19 -1.89
N SER A 357 1.51 -1.12 -0.57
CA SER A 357 0.24 -0.96 0.14
C SER A 357 -0.54 0.30 -0.25
N GLY A 358 0.15 1.41 -0.49
CA GLY A 358 -0.49 2.64 -0.94
C GLY A 358 -1.21 2.50 -2.29
N THR A 359 -0.63 1.80 -3.27
CA THR A 359 -1.29 1.54 -4.56
C THR A 359 -2.31 0.43 -4.43
N ARG A 360 -2.07 -0.56 -3.57
CA ARG A 360 -3.00 -1.66 -3.25
C ARG A 360 -4.34 -1.10 -2.78
N ILE A 361 -4.35 -0.23 -1.77
CA ILE A 361 -5.59 0.38 -1.26
C ILE A 361 -6.29 1.25 -2.32
N LEU A 362 -5.53 1.91 -3.20
CA LEU A 362 -6.10 2.71 -4.28
C LEU A 362 -6.82 1.83 -5.31
N ALA A 363 -6.20 0.71 -5.70
CA ALA A 363 -6.85 -0.27 -6.57
C ALA A 363 -8.14 -0.78 -5.92
N THR A 364 -8.08 -1.24 -4.67
CA THR A 364 -9.26 -1.70 -3.93
C THR A 364 -10.37 -0.64 -3.86
N LEU A 365 -10.02 0.62 -3.60
CA LEU A 365 -10.97 1.74 -3.58
C LEU A 365 -11.69 1.93 -4.92
N ILE A 366 -10.95 1.93 -6.03
CA ILE A 366 -11.50 2.13 -7.38
C ILE A 366 -12.54 1.05 -7.69
N TYR A 367 -12.19 -0.23 -7.46
CA TYR A 367 -13.10 -1.33 -7.76
C TYR A 367 -14.26 -1.44 -6.78
N ALA A 368 -14.08 -1.08 -5.50
CA ALA A 368 -15.16 -1.03 -4.52
C ALA A 368 -16.18 0.09 -4.83
N LEU A 369 -15.72 1.27 -5.26
CA LEU A 369 -16.61 2.35 -5.72
C LEU A 369 -17.43 1.88 -6.93
N LYS A 370 -16.78 1.21 -7.89
CA LYS A 370 -17.42 0.72 -9.11
C LYS A 370 -18.48 -0.33 -8.81
N ASP A 371 -18.15 -1.31 -7.97
CA ASP A 371 -19.08 -2.36 -7.51
C ASP A 371 -20.33 -1.79 -6.83
N ARG A 372 -20.19 -0.65 -6.15
CA ARG A 372 -21.26 -0.02 -5.35
C ARG A 372 -21.98 1.12 -6.07
N GLY A 373 -21.62 1.42 -7.33
CA GLY A 373 -22.17 2.55 -8.07
C GLY A 373 -21.93 3.90 -7.39
N LYS A 374 -20.79 4.04 -6.71
CA LYS A 374 -20.36 5.23 -5.97
C LYS A 374 -19.27 5.98 -6.74
N LYS A 375 -19.01 7.24 -6.37
CA LYS A 375 -18.11 8.11 -7.15
C LYS A 375 -16.91 8.58 -6.35
N ASN A 376 -17.12 9.14 -5.16
CA ASN A 376 -16.09 9.87 -4.43
C ASN A 376 -15.33 8.95 -3.48
N GLY A 377 -14.01 8.84 -3.66
CA GLY A 377 -13.16 7.98 -2.85
C GLY A 377 -12.03 8.71 -2.15
N LEU A 378 -11.68 8.26 -0.95
CA LEU A 378 -10.48 8.67 -0.22
C LEU A 378 -9.57 7.48 0.04
N ALA A 379 -8.31 7.54 -0.39
CA ALA A 379 -7.25 6.60 0.00
C ALA A 379 -6.26 7.31 0.94
N THR A 380 -5.97 6.75 2.12
CA THR A 380 -5.01 7.33 3.06
C THR A 380 -4.24 6.28 3.87
N LEU A 381 -3.02 6.64 4.29
CA LEU A 381 -2.17 5.79 5.12
C LEU A 381 -1.09 6.57 5.87
N CYS A 382 -0.78 6.09 7.08
CA CYS A 382 0.34 6.53 7.91
C CYS A 382 1.67 5.92 7.44
N LEU A 383 2.78 6.62 7.70
CA LEU A 383 4.12 6.27 7.25
C LEU A 383 5.09 6.30 8.44
N GLY A 384 5.99 5.33 8.50
CA GLY A 384 7.13 5.37 9.43
C GLY A 384 7.88 6.70 9.32
N GLY A 385 8.30 7.23 10.46
CA GLY A 385 8.96 8.54 10.54
C GLY A 385 8.02 9.75 10.70
N GLY A 386 6.71 9.53 10.93
CA GLY A 386 5.79 10.62 11.32
C GLY A 386 5.07 11.31 10.18
N HIS A 387 4.78 10.61 9.08
CA HIS A 387 4.13 11.20 7.91
C HIS A 387 2.83 10.48 7.54
N ALA A 388 2.03 11.11 6.69
CA ALA A 388 0.88 10.50 6.02
C ALA A 388 0.71 11.03 4.60
N VAL A 389 0.04 10.24 3.77
CA VAL A 389 -0.43 10.64 2.44
C VAL A 389 -1.94 10.43 2.36
N ALA A 390 -2.64 11.31 1.64
CA ALA A 390 -4.07 11.19 1.37
C ALA A 390 -4.36 11.61 -0.08
N MET A 391 -5.23 10.85 -0.76
CA MET A 391 -5.63 11.08 -2.15
C MET A 391 -7.14 10.95 -2.29
N ALA A 392 -7.78 11.97 -2.88
CA ALA A 392 -9.15 11.95 -3.32
C ALA A 392 -9.22 11.56 -4.81
N ILE A 393 -10.10 10.63 -5.13
CA ILE A 393 -10.42 10.24 -6.51
C ILE A 393 -11.93 10.35 -6.75
N GLU A 394 -12.31 10.48 -8.01
CA GLU A 394 -13.71 10.44 -8.46
C GLU A 394 -13.81 9.44 -9.61
N LEU A 395 -14.70 8.44 -9.52
CA LEU A 395 -14.99 7.56 -10.67
C LEU A 395 -15.67 8.34 -11.80
N THR A 396 -15.24 8.04 -13.02
CA THR A 396 -15.69 8.68 -14.27
C THR A 396 -16.76 7.91 -15.01
#